data_AF-A0A0D3DBI7-F1
#
_entry.id   AF-A0A0D3DBI7-F1
#
_cell.length_a   1.000
_cell.length_b   1.000
_cell.length_c   1.000
_cell.angle_alpha   90.00
_cell.angle_beta   90.00
_cell.angle_gamma   90.00
#
_symmetry.space_group_name_H-M   'P 1'
#
loop_
_entity.id
_entity.type
_entity.pdbx_description
1 polymer ?
#
loop_
_entity_poly.entity_id
_entity_poly.type
_entity_poly.pdbx_seq_one_letter_code
_entity_poly.pdbx_strand_id
1 'polypeptide(L)'
;MDEEREGEIEKKEGVASIAVLPCGSISGHFIHTPLSVCYGLHGTELACETECSRGEDYRLIKLTIIDFNSKKEQTVVVECKAHDAARINNVEHAHGRKSVSFECETLKADKAAEDHIRQFMPKLSGLDAVINIGPMKISGLDFAVVEEEHAN
;
A
#
# COMPACT_ATOMS: atom_id res chain seq x y z
N MET A 1 32.42 20.57 -8.96
CA MET A 1 32.04 19.15 -9.01
C MET A 1 31.10 18.96 -7.85
N ASP A 2 29.81 19.02 -8.17
CA ASP A 2 28.73 18.97 -7.21
C ASP A 2 28.63 17.57 -6.64
N GLU A 3 29.00 17.44 -5.36
CA GLU A 3 28.70 16.25 -4.56
C GLU A 3 27.21 16.30 -4.22
N GLU A 4 26.39 15.66 -5.05
CA GLU A 4 25.02 15.32 -4.67
C GLU A 4 25.09 14.41 -3.44
N ARG A 5 24.80 14.98 -2.27
CA ARG A 5 24.47 14.21 -1.08
C ARG A 5 23.21 13.41 -1.40
N GLU A 6 23.38 12.14 -1.79
CA GLU A 6 22.32 11.13 -1.75
C GLU A 6 21.86 11.00 -0.29
N GLY A 7 20.95 11.88 0.14
CA GLY A 7 20.29 11.74 1.43
C GLY A 7 19.63 10.37 1.47
N GLU A 8 19.96 9.57 2.49
CA GLU A 8 19.47 8.21 2.69
C GLU A 8 17.97 8.18 2.44
N ILE A 9 17.56 7.52 1.36
CA ILE A 9 16.14 7.32 1.07
C ILE A 9 15.61 6.42 2.18
N GLU A 10 14.69 6.94 2.99
CA GLU A 10 14.09 6.19 4.07
C GLU A 10 13.41 4.93 3.50
N LYS A 11 13.83 3.76 3.96
CA LYS A 11 13.31 2.44 3.56
C LYS A 11 12.61 1.79 4.75
N LYS A 12 11.38 1.35 4.54
CA LYS A 12 10.57 0.62 5.51
C LYS A 12 10.28 -0.76 4.96
N GLU A 13 10.67 -1.78 5.71
CA GLU A 13 10.36 -3.19 5.41
C GLU A 13 9.56 -3.80 6.55
N GLY A 14 8.67 -4.74 6.24
CA GLY A 14 7.79 -5.34 7.23
C GLY A 14 6.73 -6.24 6.61
N VAL A 15 5.65 -6.46 7.36
CA VAL A 15 4.54 -7.34 6.94
C VAL A 15 3.27 -6.53 6.78
N ALA A 16 2.58 -6.74 5.67
CA ALA A 16 1.25 -6.16 5.42
C ALA A 16 0.15 -7.22 5.49
N SER A 17 -1.01 -6.82 5.99
CA SER A 17 -2.28 -7.54 5.86
C SER A 17 -3.25 -6.64 5.12
N ILE A 18 -3.68 -7.06 3.93
CA ILE A 18 -4.47 -6.28 2.99
C ILE A 18 -5.77 -7.02 2.71
N ALA A 19 -6.89 -6.42 3.09
CA ALA A 19 -8.22 -6.79 2.64
C ALA A 19 -8.46 -6.22 1.23
N VAL A 20 -8.87 -7.08 0.32
CA VAL A 20 -9.22 -6.74 -1.06
C VAL A 20 -10.72 -6.92 -1.22
N LEU A 21 -11.42 -5.82 -1.48
CA LEU A 21 -12.88 -5.81 -1.65
C LEU A 21 -13.25 -6.22 -3.09
N PRO A 22 -14.45 -6.79 -3.32
CA PRO A 22 -14.93 -7.13 -4.65
C PRO A 22 -14.94 -5.95 -5.64
N CYS A 23 -15.10 -4.73 -5.14
CA CYS A 23 -15.04 -3.50 -5.94
C CYS A 23 -13.61 -3.07 -6.32
N GLY A 24 -12.58 -3.85 -5.99
CA GLY A 24 -11.17 -3.52 -6.27
C GLY A 24 -10.50 -2.58 -5.27
N SER A 25 -11.26 -1.99 -4.36
CA SER A 25 -10.68 -1.18 -3.28
C SER A 25 -9.95 -2.08 -2.29
N ILE A 26 -8.86 -1.56 -1.73
CA ILE A 26 -8.05 -2.29 -0.76
C ILE A 26 -7.99 -1.52 0.57
N SER A 27 -7.93 -2.24 1.67
CA SER A 27 -7.77 -1.67 3.00
C SER A 27 -6.93 -2.59 3.84
N GLY A 28 -6.03 -2.07 4.67
CA GLY A 28 -5.13 -2.94 5.41
C GLY A 28 -4.23 -2.22 6.38
N HIS A 29 -3.25 -2.97 6.89
CA HIS A 29 -2.24 -2.49 7.80
C HIS A 29 -0.88 -2.99 7.36
N PHE A 30 0.14 -2.15 7.51
CA PHE A 30 1.54 -2.50 7.34
C PHE A 30 2.29 -2.29 8.65
N ILE A 31 2.96 -3.33 9.14
CA ILE A 31 3.75 -3.28 10.37
C ILE A 31 5.21 -3.30 9.98
N HIS A 32 5.89 -2.17 10.21
CA HIS A 32 7.33 -2.05 10.02
C HIS A 32 8.07 -2.81 11.12
N THR A 33 8.79 -3.87 10.77
CA THR A 33 9.30 -4.87 11.74
C THR A 33 10.48 -4.42 12.62
N PRO A 34 11.36 -3.47 12.24
CA PRO A 34 12.39 -2.94 13.15
C PRO A 34 11.86 -2.11 14.32
N LEU A 35 10.74 -1.40 14.14
CA LEU A 35 10.22 -0.44 15.13
C LEU A 35 8.78 -0.72 15.57
N SER A 36 8.16 -1.79 15.06
CA SER A 36 6.75 -2.14 15.25
C SER A 36 5.77 -0.98 14.99
N VAL A 37 6.14 -0.06 14.09
CA VAL A 37 5.28 1.06 13.70
C VAL A 37 4.21 0.55 12.74
N CYS A 38 2.96 0.89 13.03
CA CYS A 38 1.80 0.50 12.23
C CYS A 38 1.37 1.63 11.30
N TYR A 39 1.20 1.29 10.03
CA TYR A 39 0.69 2.16 8.99
C TYR A 39 -0.65 1.63 8.49
N GLY A 40 -1.63 2.50 8.32
CA GLY A 40 -2.87 2.20 7.62
C GLY A 40 -2.65 2.21 6.11
N LEU A 41 -3.26 1.26 5.42
CA LEU A 41 -3.28 1.19 3.96
C LEU A 41 -4.71 1.38 3.49
N HIS A 42 -4.95 2.33 2.59
CA HIS A 42 -6.25 2.54 1.96
C HIS A 42 -6.06 2.79 0.47
N GLY A 43 -6.59 1.91 -0.37
CA GLY A 43 -6.48 2.01 -1.81
C GLY A 43 -7.84 2.09 -2.48
N THR A 44 -7.99 3.04 -3.40
CA THR A 44 -9.15 3.12 -4.29
C THR A 44 -8.70 2.81 -5.70
N GLU A 45 -9.45 1.96 -6.39
CA GLU A 45 -9.21 1.69 -7.81
C GLU A 45 -9.37 2.98 -8.63
N LEU A 46 -8.37 3.26 -9.44
CA LEU A 46 -8.45 4.26 -10.51
C LEU A 46 -8.96 3.53 -11.75
N ALA A 47 -9.87 4.17 -12.50
CA ALA A 47 -10.42 3.59 -13.71
C ALA A 47 -9.28 3.16 -14.67
N CYS A 48 -9.13 1.85 -14.87
CA CYS A 48 -8.22 1.29 -15.85
C CYS A 48 -9.02 0.89 -17.09
N GLU A 49 -8.71 1.54 -18.21
CA GLU A 49 -9.07 1.04 -19.52
C GLU A 49 -8.22 -0.21 -19.79
N THR A 50 -8.87 -1.31 -20.19
CA THR A 50 -8.22 -2.55 -20.61
C THR A 50 -7.16 -2.25 -21.66
N GLU A 51 -5.87 -2.29 -21.30
CA GLU A 51 -4.79 -2.07 -22.26
C GLU A 51 -4.48 -3.41 -22.95
N CYS A 52 -5.16 -3.66 -24.08
CA CYS A 52 -5.03 -4.89 -24.88
C CYS A 52 -3.60 -5.20 -25.38
N SER A 53 -2.62 -4.34 -25.13
CA SER A 53 -1.22 -4.49 -25.56
C SER A 53 -0.33 -5.25 -24.57
N ARG A 54 -0.73 -5.37 -23.29
CA ARG A 54 0.13 -5.92 -22.21
C ARG A 54 -0.19 -7.36 -21.80
N GLY A 55 -1.25 -7.96 -22.33
CA GLY A 55 -1.56 -9.38 -22.16
C GLY A 55 -2.01 -9.82 -20.75
N GLU A 56 -1.96 -8.95 -19.74
CA GLU A 56 -2.45 -9.19 -18.38
C GLU A 56 -3.28 -8.01 -17.87
N ASP A 57 -4.36 -8.30 -17.14
CA ASP A 57 -5.16 -7.29 -16.45
C ASP A 57 -4.35 -6.68 -15.31
N TYR A 58 -4.06 -5.38 -15.39
CA TYR A 58 -3.47 -4.60 -14.31
C TYR A 58 -4.45 -3.52 -13.85
N ARG A 59 -4.51 -3.27 -12.54
CA ARG A 59 -5.37 -2.24 -11.94
C ARG A 59 -4.50 -1.16 -11.34
N LEU A 60 -4.77 0.10 -11.65
CA LEU A 60 -4.13 1.22 -10.98
C LEU A 60 -4.87 1.51 -9.68
N ILE A 61 -4.14 1.60 -8.58
CA ILE A 61 -4.71 1.91 -7.28
C ILE A 61 -4.09 3.20 -6.76
N LYS A 62 -4.93 4.14 -6.36
CA LYS A 62 -4.53 5.29 -5.55
C LYS A 62 -4.36 4.81 -4.11
N LEU A 63 -3.15 4.42 -3.75
CA LEU A 63 -2.81 3.90 -2.42
C LEU A 63 -2.41 5.05 -1.49
N THR A 64 -3.18 5.20 -0.41
CA THR A 64 -2.91 6.13 0.70
C THR A 64 -2.35 5.34 1.87
N ILE A 65 -1.17 5.77 2.34
CA ILE A 65 -0.43 5.17 3.45
C ILE A 65 -0.46 6.18 4.59
N ILE A 66 -1.02 5.78 5.72
CA ILE A 66 -1.26 6.64 6.88
C ILE A 66 -0.35 6.17 8.02
N ASP A 67 0.51 7.05 8.53
CA ASP A 67 1.21 6.79 9.77
C ASP A 67 0.27 7.05 10.95
N PHE A 68 -0.06 6.02 11.72
CA PHE A 68 -0.96 6.17 12.85
C PHE A 68 -0.36 6.93 14.04
N ASN A 69 0.97 7.04 14.12
CA ASN A 69 1.63 7.81 15.17
C ASN A 69 1.56 9.30 14.87
N SER A 70 1.99 9.72 13.68
CA SER A 70 2.00 11.14 13.30
C SER A 70 0.66 11.63 12.73
N LYS A 71 -0.28 10.73 12.43
CA LYS A 71 -1.55 11.01 11.71
C LYS A 71 -1.35 11.60 10.31
N LYS A 72 -0.14 11.51 9.76
CA LYS A 72 0.16 11.97 8.41
C LYS A 72 -0.14 10.90 7.39
N GLU A 73 -0.52 11.34 6.20
CA GLU A 73 -0.82 10.46 5.09
C GLU A 73 -0.02 10.85 3.86
N GLN A 74 0.30 9.84 3.06
CA GLN A 74 0.88 10.02 1.74
C GLN A 74 0.18 9.14 0.73
N THR A 75 -0.03 9.69 -0.46
CA THR A 75 -0.64 8.95 -1.56
C THR A 75 0.40 8.65 -2.63
N VAL A 76 0.37 7.42 -3.13
CA VAL A 76 1.11 6.96 -4.30
C VAL A 76 0.17 6.20 -5.25
N VAL A 77 0.51 6.18 -6.53
CA VAL A 77 -0.19 5.33 -7.51
C VAL A 77 0.61 4.05 -7.67
N VAL A 78 -0.06 2.91 -7.59
CA VAL A 78 0.55 1.59 -7.70
C VAL A 78 -0.19 0.72 -8.71
N GLU A 79 0.54 -0.17 -9.35
CA GLU A 79 -0.01 -1.25 -10.17
C GLU A 79 -0.31 -2.45 -9.28
N CYS A 80 -1.53 -2.93 -9.37
CA CYS A 80 -2.00 -4.16 -8.77
C CYS A 80 -2.13 -5.20 -9.88
N LYS A 81 -1.33 -6.28 -9.79
CA LYS A 81 -1.31 -7.38 -10.76
C LYS A 81 -1.96 -8.60 -10.16
N ALA A 82 -2.62 -9.38 -11.02
CA ALA A 82 -3.50 -10.50 -10.68
C ALA A 82 -4.83 -10.09 -10.01
N HIS A 83 -5.88 -10.87 -10.29
CA HIS A 83 -7.26 -10.58 -9.87
C HIS A 83 -7.41 -10.42 -8.34
N ASP A 84 -6.57 -11.13 -7.57
CA ASP A 84 -6.64 -11.14 -6.11
C ASP A 84 -5.71 -10.12 -5.45
N ALA A 85 -5.09 -9.19 -6.19
CA ALA A 85 -4.08 -8.25 -5.66
C ALA A 85 -2.86 -8.92 -5.00
N ALA A 86 -2.46 -10.08 -5.53
CA ALA A 86 -1.33 -10.85 -5.01
C ALA A 86 0.00 -10.08 -5.07
N ARG A 87 0.11 -9.09 -5.97
CA ARG A 87 1.30 -8.25 -6.13
C ARG A 87 0.91 -6.79 -6.33
N ILE A 88 1.48 -5.91 -5.51
CA ILE A 88 1.37 -4.46 -5.67
C ILE A 88 2.77 -3.94 -5.93
N ASN A 89 2.96 -3.20 -7.02
CA ASN A 89 4.24 -2.61 -7.39
C ASN A 89 4.06 -1.15 -7.80
N ASN A 90 5.15 -0.40 -7.82
CA ASN A 90 5.15 0.93 -8.42
C ASN A 90 4.80 0.84 -9.92
N VAL A 91 4.21 1.91 -10.47
CA VAL A 91 4.00 2.03 -11.91
C VAL A 91 5.35 2.11 -12.59
N GLU A 92 5.63 1.24 -13.58
CA GLU A 92 6.95 1.15 -14.24
C GLU A 92 7.43 2.48 -14.87
N HIS A 93 6.52 3.42 -15.11
CA HIS A 93 6.81 4.74 -15.69
C HIS A 93 6.80 5.90 -14.68
N ALA A 94 6.53 5.65 -13.39
CA ALA A 94 6.62 6.68 -12.38
C ALA A 94 8.09 6.92 -12.00
N HIS A 95 8.77 7.79 -12.76
CA HIS A 95 10.07 8.35 -12.41
C HIS A 95 9.93 9.17 -11.12
N GLY A 96 9.98 8.49 -9.97
CA GLY A 96 9.80 9.09 -8.66
C GLY A 96 10.62 8.37 -7.60
N ARG A 97 11.15 9.14 -6.65
CA ARG A 97 11.97 8.69 -5.49
C ARG A 97 11.20 7.76 -4.53
N LYS A 98 9.90 7.54 -4.76
CA LYS A 98 8.97 6.75 -3.94
C LYS A 98 8.74 5.40 -4.58
N SER A 99 8.96 4.32 -3.83
CA SER A 99 8.65 2.96 -4.30
C SER A 99 7.81 2.20 -3.27
N VAL A 100 6.88 1.39 -3.76
CA VAL A 100 6.07 0.47 -2.95
C VAL A 100 6.07 -0.89 -3.63
N SER A 101 6.37 -1.94 -2.88
CA SER A 101 6.26 -3.33 -3.33
C SER A 101 5.62 -4.18 -2.25
N PHE A 102 4.67 -5.03 -2.65
CA PHE A 102 4.05 -6.04 -1.80
C PHE A 102 3.92 -7.34 -2.57
N GLU A 103 4.19 -8.45 -1.87
CA GLU A 103 4.04 -9.79 -2.40
C GLU A 103 3.25 -10.63 -1.40
N CYS A 104 2.14 -11.21 -1.87
CA CYS A 104 1.31 -12.06 -1.04
C CYS A 104 1.97 -13.43 -0.84
N GLU A 105 2.12 -13.84 0.43
CA GLU A 105 2.56 -15.19 0.82
C GLU A 105 1.40 -16.04 1.33
N THR A 106 0.39 -15.41 1.94
CA THR A 106 -0.78 -16.09 2.50
C THR A 106 -2.06 -15.39 2.06
N LEU A 107 -2.88 -16.10 1.30
CA LEU A 107 -4.24 -15.71 0.93
C LEU A 107 -5.25 -16.39 1.87
N LYS A 108 -6.16 -15.62 2.45
CA LYS A 108 -7.35 -16.13 3.14
C LYS A 108 -8.59 -15.72 2.37
N ALA A 109 -9.50 -16.68 2.20
CA ALA A 109 -10.81 -16.49 1.57
C ALA A 109 -11.93 -17.02 2.47
N ASP A 110 -13.17 -16.72 2.10
CA ASP A 110 -14.40 -17.20 2.74
C ASP A 110 -14.36 -17.01 4.27
N LYS A 111 -14.68 -18.07 5.02
CA LYS A 111 -14.69 -18.08 6.47
C LYS A 111 -13.35 -17.65 7.08
N ALA A 112 -12.22 -18.05 6.50
CA ALA A 112 -10.91 -17.70 7.03
C ALA A 112 -10.60 -16.20 6.86
N ALA A 113 -11.08 -15.59 5.78
CA ALA A 113 -11.02 -14.15 5.59
C ALA A 113 -11.96 -13.43 6.56
N GLU A 114 -13.21 -13.85 6.65
CA GLU A 114 -14.23 -13.23 7.51
C GLU A 114 -13.84 -13.29 8.99
N ASP A 115 -13.29 -14.41 9.48
CA ASP A 115 -12.78 -14.53 10.85
C ASP A 115 -11.61 -13.55 11.10
N HIS A 116 -10.71 -13.38 10.12
CA HIS A 116 -9.63 -12.41 10.21
C HIS A 116 -10.15 -10.96 10.20
N ILE A 117 -11.10 -10.65 9.34
CA ILE A 117 -11.73 -9.33 9.23
C ILE A 117 -12.41 -8.97 10.54
N ARG A 118 -13.19 -9.88 11.13
CA ARG A 118 -13.86 -9.64 12.44
C ARG A 118 -12.88 -9.30 13.55
N GLN A 119 -11.70 -9.92 13.54
CA GLN A 119 -10.70 -9.70 14.58
C GLN A 119 -9.89 -8.42 14.37
N PHE A 120 -9.49 -8.11 13.13
CA PHE A 120 -8.48 -7.08 12.86
C PHE A 120 -9.00 -5.89 12.04
N MET A 121 -10.09 -6.05 11.30
CA MET A 121 -10.67 -5.05 10.41
C MET A 121 -12.21 -5.07 10.46
N PRO A 122 -12.84 -4.95 11.64
CA PRO A 122 -14.27 -5.24 11.82
C PRO A 122 -15.21 -4.34 10.99
N LYS A 123 -14.72 -3.19 10.52
CA LYS A 123 -15.47 -2.29 9.64
C LYS A 123 -15.71 -2.87 8.24
N LEU A 124 -15.00 -3.95 7.87
CA LEU A 124 -15.11 -4.60 6.57
C LEU A 124 -15.87 -5.93 6.63
N SER A 125 -16.38 -6.34 7.81
CA SER A 125 -17.09 -7.61 7.97
C SER A 125 -18.32 -7.68 7.08
N GLY A 126 -18.51 -8.82 6.42
CA GLY A 126 -19.63 -9.04 5.51
C GLY A 126 -19.52 -8.35 4.14
N LEU A 127 -18.37 -7.75 3.82
CA LEU A 127 -18.11 -7.16 2.49
C LEU A 127 -17.44 -8.13 1.51
N ASP A 128 -17.39 -9.43 1.85
CA ASP A 128 -16.85 -10.49 0.99
C ASP A 128 -15.41 -10.22 0.52
N ALA A 129 -14.59 -9.65 1.40
CA ALA A 129 -13.19 -9.37 1.11
C ALA A 129 -12.31 -10.61 1.30
N VAL A 130 -11.30 -10.75 0.45
CA VAL A 130 -10.18 -11.68 0.66
C VAL A 130 -9.05 -10.96 1.41
N ILE A 131 -8.22 -11.72 2.14
CA ILE A 131 -7.08 -11.16 2.88
C ILE A 131 -5.77 -11.70 2.31
N ASN A 132 -4.91 -10.78 1.85
CA ASN A 132 -3.53 -11.07 1.48
C ASN A 132 -2.58 -10.65 2.60
N ILE A 133 -1.69 -11.56 2.98
CA ILE A 133 -0.65 -11.30 3.97
C ILE A 133 0.70 -11.62 3.36
N GLY A 134 1.67 -10.72 3.54
CA GLY A 134 3.01 -10.95 3.04
C GLY A 134 3.95 -9.76 3.25
N PRO A 135 5.22 -9.90 2.81
CA PRO A 135 6.21 -8.84 2.92
C PRO A 135 5.80 -7.60 2.12
N MET A 136 6.05 -6.45 2.71
CA MET A 136 5.88 -5.15 2.06
C MET A 136 7.14 -4.31 2.27
N LYS A 137 7.53 -3.58 1.22
CA LYS A 137 8.62 -2.62 1.23
C LYS A 137 8.12 -1.28 0.71
N ILE A 138 8.51 -0.23 1.39
CA ILE A 138 8.17 1.15 1.06
C ILE A 138 9.47 1.96 1.12
N SER A 139 9.75 2.79 0.12
CA SER A 139 10.86 3.72 0.15
C SER A 139 10.46 5.12 -0.30
N GLY A 140 11.15 6.14 0.20
CA GLY A 140 11.02 7.53 -0.23
C GLY A 140 9.73 8.24 0.19
N LEU A 141 8.91 7.61 1.04
CA LEU A 141 7.80 8.27 1.72
C LEU A 141 8.34 9.05 2.92
N ASP A 142 8.51 10.36 2.74
CA ASP A 142 8.90 11.26 3.82
C ASP A 142 7.68 11.77 4.59
N PHE A 143 7.51 11.30 5.83
CA PHE A 143 6.46 11.77 6.74
C PHE A 143 6.93 12.92 7.63
N ALA A 144 8.08 13.57 7.34
CA ALA A 144 8.59 14.72 8.08
C ALA A 144 7.62 15.92 8.04
N VAL A 145 7.75 16.79 9.04
CA VAL A 145 6.92 17.98 9.21
C VAL A 145 7.47 19.02 8.25
N VAL A 146 6.68 19.46 7.26
CA VAL A 146 6.85 20.83 6.77
C VAL A 146 6.39 21.71 7.93
N GLU A 147 7.34 22.17 8.74
CA GLU A 147 7.06 23.31 9.60
C GLU A 147 6.72 24.47 8.66
N GLU A 148 5.45 24.84 8.59
CA GLU A 148 5.06 26.09 7.95
C GLU A 148 5.72 27.22 8.76
N GLU A 149 6.83 27.73 8.22
CA GLU A 149 7.40 29.00 8.65
C GLU A 149 6.32 30.06 8.51
N HIS A 150 5.69 30.40 9.65
CA HIS A 150 4.86 31.58 9.76
C HIS A 150 5.78 32.79 9.59
N ALA A 151 5.86 33.29 8.35
CA ALA A 151 6.40 34.60 8.08
C ALA A 151 5.42 35.63 8.68
N ASN A 152 5.88 36.26 9.75
CA ASN A 152 5.22 37.34 10.48
C ASN A 152 5.20 38.64 9.67
#